data_AF-A0A7V9M4Q6-F1
#
_entry.id   AF-A0A7V9M4Q6-F1
#
_cell.length_a   1.000
_cell.length_b   1.000
_cell.length_c   1.000
_cell.angle_alpha   90.00
_cell.angle_beta   90.00
_cell.angle_gamma   90.00
#
_symmetry.space_group_name_H-M   'P 1'
#
loop_
_entity.id
_entity.type
_entity.pdbx_description
1 polymer ?
#
loop_
_entity_poly.entity_id
_entity_poly.type
_entity_poly.pdbx_seq_one_letter_code
_entity_poly.pdbx_strand_id
1 'polypeptide(L)'
;MEARTTTRRGGDRWPARRRRLIRRALVAAGVVAVLALAALLARSLLAESEAEALAERFGEAWAGEDYGAMYGMLDPASRMETAEEEFAAAYEEAATTATATDVEPGEAREAEGAAILPVTVTTEIFGTVTDEVEVEVEVETSGEGDDPLVAWAPQMAFPGLGEGEELRRRTRAPERAALLARDGTVLAEGEPSERSSELGLDAASVAGTISPAATEEESDSLFARGFPEDTFVGTTGLERIFELELAGRPGGVLLAE
;
A
#
# COMPACT_ATOMS: atom_id res chain seq x y z
N MET A 1 37.16 -14.84 -97.53
CA MET A 1 36.23 -14.47 -96.45
C MET A 1 36.48 -15.46 -95.33
N GLU A 2 37.46 -15.18 -94.48
CA GLU A 2 37.32 -14.50 -93.17
C GLU A 2 37.34 -15.58 -92.08
N ALA A 3 37.97 -15.45 -90.93
CA ALA A 3 39.14 -14.72 -90.49
C ALA A 3 39.57 -15.43 -89.19
N ARG A 4 40.87 -15.54 -88.93
CA ARG A 4 41.44 -16.04 -87.68
C ARG A 4 41.07 -15.12 -86.52
N THR A 5 40.78 -15.69 -85.36
CA THR A 5 41.06 -15.05 -84.07
C THR A 5 41.60 -16.07 -83.07
N THR A 6 42.86 -15.85 -82.71
CA THR A 6 43.61 -16.51 -81.64
C THR A 6 43.44 -15.75 -80.32
N THR A 7 43.95 -16.37 -79.24
CA THR A 7 44.30 -15.77 -77.92
C THR A 7 43.09 -15.58 -76.98
N ARG A 8 43.13 -15.89 -75.67
CA ARG A 8 44.25 -15.92 -74.71
C ARG A 8 43.81 -16.71 -73.47
N ARG A 9 44.60 -17.72 -73.08
CA ARG A 9 44.51 -18.39 -71.77
C ARG A 9 45.17 -17.45 -70.75
N GLY A 10 44.40 -16.90 -69.82
CA GLY A 10 44.90 -16.12 -68.68
C GLY A 10 44.53 -16.84 -67.39
N GLY A 11 45.49 -17.56 -66.81
CA GLY A 11 45.46 -17.87 -65.39
C GLY A 11 46.29 -16.81 -64.66
N ASP A 12 45.76 -16.26 -63.57
CA ASP A 12 46.58 -15.90 -62.40
C ASP A 12 45.71 -15.49 -61.19
N ARG A 13 46.00 -16.17 -60.07
CA ARG A 13 46.21 -15.65 -58.70
C ARG A 13 44.99 -15.19 -57.87
N TRP A 14 44.68 -16.06 -56.90
CA TRP A 14 43.96 -15.93 -55.61
C TRP A 14 43.72 -14.51 -55.03
N PRO A 15 42.68 -14.36 -54.17
CA PRO A 15 42.98 -14.50 -52.75
C PRO A 15 41.97 -15.40 -52.01
N ALA A 16 42.38 -16.63 -51.66
CA ALA A 16 41.67 -17.39 -50.62
C ALA A 16 41.82 -16.78 -49.21
N ARG A 17 42.36 -15.56 -49.08
CA ARG A 17 42.28 -14.71 -47.88
C ARG A 17 40.85 -14.20 -47.62
N ARG A 18 40.02 -14.00 -48.66
CA ARG A 18 38.62 -13.55 -48.51
C ARG A 18 37.76 -14.55 -47.74
N ARG A 19 37.98 -15.86 -47.92
CA ARG A 19 37.19 -16.92 -47.24
C ARG A 19 37.41 -16.95 -45.72
N ARG A 20 38.62 -16.61 -45.24
CA ARG A 20 38.93 -16.56 -43.79
C ARG A 20 38.34 -15.31 -43.13
N LEU A 21 38.34 -14.18 -43.82
CA LEU A 21 37.71 -12.95 -43.36
C LEU A 21 36.18 -13.08 -43.33
N ILE A 22 35.58 -13.73 -44.35
CA ILE A 22 34.14 -14.01 -44.38
C ILE A 22 33.73 -14.95 -43.23
N ARG A 23 34.49 -16.02 -42.96
CA ARG A 23 34.20 -16.91 -41.82
C ARG A 23 34.31 -16.22 -40.46
N ARG A 24 35.30 -15.34 -40.26
CA ARG A 24 35.43 -14.54 -39.02
C ARG A 24 34.32 -13.49 -38.89
N ALA A 25 33.92 -12.88 -40.01
CA ALA A 25 32.78 -11.96 -40.04
C ALA A 25 31.45 -12.69 -39.74
N LEU A 26 31.27 -13.92 -40.22
CA LEU A 26 30.09 -14.74 -39.91
C LEU A 26 30.03 -15.17 -38.44
N VAL A 27 31.17 -15.53 -37.84
CA VAL A 27 31.26 -15.84 -36.40
C VAL A 27 30.99 -14.59 -35.55
N ALA A 28 31.57 -13.44 -35.92
CA ALA A 28 31.32 -12.18 -35.22
C ALA A 28 29.85 -11.73 -35.35
N ALA A 29 29.25 -11.85 -36.53
CA ALA A 29 27.83 -11.56 -36.74
C ALA A 29 26.91 -12.50 -35.94
N GLY A 30 27.27 -13.79 -35.83
CA GLY A 30 26.54 -14.75 -34.99
C GLY A 30 26.59 -14.41 -33.51
N VAL A 31 27.75 -13.97 -32.98
CA VAL A 31 27.88 -13.52 -31.58
C VAL A 31 27.05 -12.26 -31.32
N VAL A 32 27.09 -11.28 -32.22
CA VAL A 32 26.26 -10.07 -32.11
C VAL A 32 24.77 -10.41 -32.15
N ALA A 33 24.34 -11.33 -33.01
CA ALA A 33 22.95 -11.76 -33.07
C ALA A 33 22.49 -12.49 -31.80
N VAL A 34 23.35 -13.32 -31.20
CA VAL A 34 23.06 -13.98 -29.91
C VAL A 34 22.99 -12.97 -28.77
N LEU A 35 23.90 -11.98 -28.74
CA LEU A 35 23.85 -10.91 -27.73
C LEU A 35 22.63 -9.99 -27.91
N ALA A 36 22.25 -9.68 -29.15
CA ALA A 36 21.04 -8.91 -29.43
C ALA A 36 19.77 -9.69 -29.05
N LEU A 37 19.74 -11.00 -29.32
CA LEU A 37 18.64 -11.88 -28.91
C LEU A 37 18.58 -12.02 -27.39
N ALA A 38 19.73 -12.18 -26.72
CA ALA A 38 19.81 -12.21 -25.26
C ALA A 38 19.38 -10.87 -24.63
N ALA A 39 19.72 -9.74 -25.26
CA ALA A 39 19.26 -8.42 -24.83
C ALA A 39 17.75 -8.23 -25.11
N LEU A 40 17.21 -8.76 -26.21
CA LEU A 40 15.78 -8.74 -26.48
C LEU A 40 15.00 -9.60 -25.48
N LEU A 41 15.50 -10.80 -25.19
CA LEU A 41 14.93 -11.70 -24.19
C LEU A 41 15.02 -11.12 -22.78
N ALA A 42 16.16 -10.53 -22.41
CA ALA A 42 16.31 -9.83 -21.14
C ALA A 42 15.36 -8.64 -21.05
N ARG A 43 15.19 -7.87 -22.14
CA ARG A 43 14.26 -6.74 -22.19
C ARG A 43 12.79 -7.17 -22.14
N SER A 44 12.45 -8.33 -22.69
CA SER A 44 11.11 -8.93 -22.58
C SER A 44 10.84 -9.53 -21.20
N LEU A 45 11.87 -9.98 -20.49
CA LEU A 45 11.77 -10.46 -19.10
C LEU A 45 11.82 -9.31 -18.08
N LEU A 46 12.19 -8.10 -18.52
CA LEU A 46 12.23 -6.86 -17.73
C LEU A 46 11.17 -5.86 -18.20
N ALA A 47 10.29 -6.24 -19.14
CA ALA A 47 9.19 -5.41 -19.57
C ALA A 47 8.03 -5.70 -18.63
N GLU A 48 7.78 -4.75 -17.74
CA GLU A 48 6.59 -4.71 -16.89
C GLU A 48 5.34 -4.72 -17.76
N SER A 49 4.34 -5.51 -17.37
CA SER A 49 3.04 -5.51 -18.03
C SER A 49 2.32 -4.19 -17.77
N GLU A 50 1.44 -3.77 -18.67
CA GLU A 50 0.67 -2.52 -18.48
C GLU A 50 -0.22 -2.59 -17.21
N ALA A 51 -0.63 -3.81 -16.83
CA ALA A 51 -1.35 -4.11 -15.59
C ALA A 51 -0.47 -3.94 -14.33
N GLU A 52 0.74 -4.49 -14.33
CA GLU A 52 1.72 -4.28 -13.24
C GLU A 52 2.01 -2.79 -13.06
N ALA A 53 2.33 -2.10 -14.15
CA ALA A 53 2.60 -0.66 -14.13
C ALA A 53 1.42 0.16 -13.59
N LEU A 54 0.18 -0.23 -13.91
CA LEU A 54 -1.02 0.41 -13.39
C LEU A 54 -1.19 0.16 -11.89
N ALA A 55 -1.03 -1.09 -11.44
CA ALA A 55 -1.13 -1.44 -10.03
C ALA A 55 -0.06 -0.75 -9.18
N GLU A 56 1.17 -0.61 -9.68
CA GLU A 56 2.23 0.12 -8.98
C GLU A 56 1.90 1.60 -8.85
N ARG A 57 1.43 2.27 -9.93
CA ARG A 57 0.98 3.67 -9.84
C ARG A 57 -0.21 3.83 -8.89
N PHE A 58 -1.13 2.86 -8.89
CA PHE A 58 -2.26 2.83 -7.96
C PHE A 58 -1.79 2.72 -6.51
N GLY A 59 -0.84 1.82 -6.24
CA GLY A 59 -0.20 1.67 -4.94
C GLY A 59 0.58 2.91 -4.52
N GLU A 60 1.34 3.54 -5.42
CA GLU A 60 2.08 4.78 -5.14
C GLU A 60 1.15 5.94 -4.77
N ALA A 61 0.02 6.08 -5.47
CA ALA A 61 -1.00 7.07 -5.13
C ALA A 61 -1.64 6.76 -3.77
N TRP A 62 -1.91 5.49 -3.47
CA TRP A 62 -2.40 5.06 -2.16
C TRP A 62 -1.42 5.37 -1.03
N ALA A 63 -0.13 5.08 -1.21
CA ALA A 63 0.92 5.41 -0.24
C ALA A 63 1.00 6.91 0.05
N GLY A 64 0.67 7.75 -0.94
CA GLY A 64 0.60 9.20 -0.81
C GLY A 64 -0.75 9.74 -0.33
N GLU A 65 -1.72 8.87 0.01
CA GLU A 65 -3.10 9.22 0.33
C GLU A 65 -3.79 10.07 -0.77
N ASP A 66 -3.36 9.94 -2.03
CA ASP A 66 -3.89 10.67 -3.18
C ASP A 66 -5.07 9.91 -3.80
N TYR A 67 -6.18 9.88 -3.06
CA TYR A 67 -7.41 9.20 -3.49
C TYR A 67 -7.99 9.79 -4.78
N GLY A 68 -7.75 11.07 -5.06
CA GLY A 68 -8.16 11.71 -6.33
C GLY A 68 -7.39 11.16 -7.52
N ALA A 69 -6.07 10.96 -7.38
CA ALA A 69 -5.27 10.31 -8.40
C ALA A 69 -5.69 8.84 -8.60
N MET A 70 -5.92 8.10 -7.51
CA MET A 70 -6.43 6.72 -7.58
C MET A 70 -7.77 6.65 -8.30
N TYR A 71 -8.72 7.52 -7.94
CA TYR A 71 -10.03 7.60 -8.56
C TYR A 71 -9.95 7.94 -10.06
N GLY A 72 -8.97 8.76 -10.46
CA GLY A 72 -8.68 9.08 -11.86
C GLY A 72 -8.22 7.88 -12.70
N MET A 73 -7.73 6.81 -12.07
CA MET A 73 -7.27 5.58 -12.72
C MET A 73 -8.37 4.51 -12.85
N LEU A 74 -9.58 4.78 -12.34
CA LEU A 74 -10.68 3.83 -12.39
C LEU A 74 -11.35 3.77 -13.76
N ASP A 75 -11.93 2.61 -14.08
CA ASP A 75 -12.76 2.47 -15.27
C ASP A 75 -14.07 3.29 -15.17
N PRO A 76 -14.80 3.51 -16.29
CA PRO A 76 -16.05 4.25 -16.25
C PRO A 76 -17.19 3.56 -15.48
N ALA A 77 -17.22 2.23 -15.43
CA ALA A 77 -18.24 1.47 -14.71
C ALA A 77 -18.08 1.66 -13.19
N SER A 78 -16.87 1.48 -12.65
CA SER A 78 -16.57 1.75 -11.23
C SER A 78 -16.91 3.21 -10.86
N ARG A 79 -16.56 4.18 -11.71
CA ARG A 79 -16.89 5.61 -11.47
C ARG A 79 -18.37 5.95 -11.61
N MET A 80 -19.16 5.11 -12.28
CA MET A 80 -20.61 5.25 -12.34
C MET A 80 -21.30 4.64 -11.12
N GLU A 81 -20.73 3.57 -10.57
CA GLU A 81 -21.28 2.85 -9.42
C GLU A 81 -20.89 3.49 -8.08
N THR A 82 -19.67 4.01 -7.98
CA THR A 82 -19.11 4.59 -6.75
C THR A 82 -18.64 6.02 -7.02
N ALA A 83 -19.11 6.97 -6.22
CA ALA A 83 -18.66 8.35 -6.29
C ALA A 83 -17.24 8.51 -5.69
N GLU A 84 -16.50 9.52 -6.13
CA GLU A 84 -15.14 9.81 -5.62
C GLU A 84 -15.07 9.95 -4.09
N GLU A 85 -16.07 10.61 -3.49
CA GLU A 85 -16.17 10.78 -2.04
C GLU A 85 -16.37 9.44 -1.30
N GLU A 86 -17.17 8.53 -1.86
CA GLU A 86 -17.42 7.20 -1.30
C GLU A 86 -16.20 6.27 -1.47
N PHE A 87 -15.52 6.38 -2.62
CA PHE A 87 -14.25 5.72 -2.86
C PHE A 87 -13.20 6.14 -1.82
N ALA A 88 -13.00 7.44 -1.62
CA ALA A 88 -12.04 7.96 -0.65
C ALA A 88 -12.41 7.53 0.78
N ALA A 89 -13.69 7.62 1.14
CA ALA A 89 -14.18 7.18 2.45
C ALA A 89 -13.86 5.70 2.73
N ALA A 90 -13.96 4.81 1.73
CA ALA A 90 -13.63 3.40 1.92
C ALA A 90 -12.17 3.18 2.37
N TYR A 91 -11.21 3.90 1.78
CA TYR A 91 -9.80 3.82 2.19
C TYR A 91 -9.54 4.51 3.54
N GLU A 92 -10.16 5.67 3.79
CA GLU A 92 -10.04 6.39 5.07
C GLU A 92 -10.61 5.60 6.24
N GLU A 93 -11.77 4.97 6.06
CA GLU A 93 -12.41 4.10 7.05
C GLU A 93 -11.57 2.85 7.33
N ALA A 94 -11.03 2.22 6.28
CA ALA A 94 -10.11 1.09 6.42
C ALA A 94 -8.84 1.48 7.18
N ALA A 95 -8.19 2.59 6.81
CA ALA A 95 -7.02 3.13 7.49
C ALA A 95 -7.31 3.44 8.97
N THR A 96 -8.43 4.10 9.25
CA THR A 96 -8.86 4.44 10.62
C THR A 96 -9.15 3.19 11.45
N THR A 97 -9.84 2.21 10.86
CA THR A 97 -10.17 0.93 11.51
C THR A 97 -8.91 0.11 11.81
N ALA A 98 -7.96 0.11 10.88
CA ALA A 98 -6.66 -0.53 11.04
C ALA A 98 -5.71 0.24 11.95
N THR A 99 -5.99 1.50 12.32
CA THR A 99 -5.00 2.43 12.92
C THR A 99 -3.74 2.58 12.05
N ALA A 100 -3.91 2.61 10.73
CA ALA A 100 -2.80 2.72 9.79
C ALA A 100 -2.06 4.05 9.98
N THR A 101 -0.73 3.97 9.92
CA THR A 101 0.18 5.12 10.04
C THR A 101 1.08 5.27 8.81
N ASP A 102 1.20 4.21 8.02
CA ASP A 102 2.02 4.16 6.82
C ASP A 102 1.52 3.01 5.93
N VAL A 103 1.54 3.22 4.61
CA VAL A 103 1.18 2.23 3.58
C VAL A 103 2.32 2.14 2.58
N GLU A 104 2.90 0.96 2.45
CA GLU A 104 4.03 0.67 1.57
C GLU A 104 3.64 -0.38 0.53
N PRO A 105 3.32 0.01 -0.72
CA PRO A 105 3.13 -0.92 -1.82
C PRO A 105 4.47 -1.58 -2.19
N GLY A 106 4.42 -2.86 -2.52
CA GLY A 106 5.53 -3.62 -3.09
C GLY A 106 5.52 -3.62 -4.63
N GLU A 107 6.45 -4.38 -5.20
CA GLU A 107 6.49 -4.63 -6.65
C GLU A 107 5.28 -5.47 -7.07
N ALA A 108 4.52 -4.97 -8.05
CA ALA A 108 3.35 -5.68 -8.55
C ALA A 108 3.77 -6.89 -9.39
N ARG A 109 2.88 -7.87 -9.50
CA ARG A 109 3.10 -9.07 -10.31
C ARG A 109 1.87 -9.40 -11.14
N GLU A 110 2.08 -9.72 -12.40
CA GLU A 110 1.02 -10.06 -13.35
C GLU A 110 0.22 -11.29 -12.88
N ALA A 111 -1.10 -11.21 -13.01
CA ALA A 111 -2.05 -12.29 -12.88
C ALA A 111 -2.99 -12.30 -14.12
N GLU A 112 -3.69 -13.41 -14.38
CA GLU A 112 -4.57 -13.49 -15.56
C GLU A 112 -5.72 -12.48 -15.46
N GLY A 113 -5.60 -11.35 -16.17
CA GLY A 113 -6.61 -10.27 -16.18
C GLY A 113 -6.55 -9.33 -14.97
N ALA A 114 -5.50 -9.41 -14.16
CA ALA A 114 -5.30 -8.58 -12.96
C ALA A 114 -3.80 -8.39 -12.69
N ALA A 115 -3.47 -7.56 -11.71
CA ALA A 115 -2.15 -7.50 -11.11
C ALA A 115 -2.29 -7.69 -9.60
N ILE A 116 -1.41 -8.50 -9.00
CA ILE A 116 -1.36 -8.63 -7.56
C ILE A 116 -0.34 -7.65 -7.01
N LEU A 117 -0.81 -6.78 -6.12
CA LEU A 117 -0.02 -5.77 -5.44
C LEU A 117 0.18 -6.19 -3.98
N PRO A 118 1.38 -6.63 -3.57
CA PRO A 118 1.70 -6.77 -2.16
C PRO A 118 1.64 -5.41 -1.48
N VAL A 119 0.99 -5.30 -0.33
CA VAL A 119 0.90 -4.05 0.43
C VAL A 119 1.24 -4.31 1.89
N THR A 120 2.11 -3.48 2.43
CA THR A 120 2.48 -3.48 3.85
C THR A 120 1.87 -2.26 4.52
N VAL A 121 1.02 -2.49 5.52
CA VAL A 121 0.39 -1.43 6.32
C VAL A 121 0.98 -1.47 7.73
N THR A 122 1.63 -0.38 8.13
CA THR A 122 2.10 -0.21 9.51
C THR A 122 0.98 0.38 10.35
N THR A 123 0.56 -0.35 11.39
CA THR A 123 -0.51 0.09 12.29
C THR A 123 0.02 0.50 13.67
N GLU A 124 -0.72 1.35 14.36
CA GLU A 124 -0.37 1.78 15.71
C GLU A 124 -0.51 0.65 16.74
N ILE A 125 -1.56 -0.18 16.63
CA ILE A 125 -1.94 -1.13 17.69
C ILE A 125 -1.99 -2.61 17.27
N PHE A 126 -1.98 -2.92 15.97
CA PHE A 126 -2.04 -4.30 15.46
C PHE A 126 -0.70 -4.80 14.88
N GLY A 127 0.34 -3.96 14.91
CA GLY A 127 1.64 -4.25 14.29
C GLY A 127 1.62 -4.02 12.78
N THR A 128 2.49 -4.70 12.05
CA THR A 128 2.54 -4.60 10.58
C THR A 128 1.67 -5.68 9.97
N VAL A 129 0.76 -5.27 9.07
CA VAL A 129 -0.04 -6.17 8.23
C VAL A 129 0.61 -6.20 6.85
N THR A 130 0.96 -7.39 6.36
CA THR A 130 1.49 -7.58 5.01
C THR A 130 0.65 -8.62 4.32
N ASP A 131 -0.10 -8.20 3.32
CA ASP A 131 -0.93 -9.08 2.50
C ASP A 131 -1.07 -8.48 1.09
N GLU A 132 -1.89 -9.10 0.25
CA GLU A 132 -2.02 -8.75 -1.15
C GLU A 132 -3.35 -8.05 -1.46
N VAL A 133 -3.32 -7.14 -2.44
CA VAL A 133 -4.51 -6.57 -3.09
C VAL A 133 -4.50 -7.03 -4.54
N GLU A 134 -5.60 -7.64 -4.98
CA GLU A 134 -5.82 -7.96 -6.39
C GLU A 134 -6.37 -6.71 -7.09
N VAL A 135 -5.57 -6.11 -7.95
CA VAL A 135 -5.94 -4.96 -8.78
C VAL A 135 -6.47 -5.50 -10.09
N GLU A 136 -7.78 -5.54 -10.23
CA GLU A 136 -8.44 -5.96 -11.46
C GLU A 136 -8.24 -4.90 -12.55
N VAL A 137 -7.91 -5.35 -13.76
CA VAL A 137 -7.56 -4.46 -14.88
C VAL A 137 -8.51 -4.66 -16.04
N GLU A 138 -9.20 -3.59 -16.42
CA GLU A 138 -10.07 -3.55 -17.59
C GLU A 138 -9.39 -2.71 -18.70
N VAL A 139 -9.38 -3.23 -19.93
CA VAL A 139 -8.84 -2.53 -21.11
C VAL A 139 -10.00 -1.96 -21.92
N GLU A 140 -10.08 -0.64 -22.02
CA GLU A 140 -11.12 0.01 -22.83
C GLU A 140 -10.89 -0.22 -24.33
N THR A 141 -11.72 -1.04 -24.98
CA THR A 141 -11.58 -1.31 -26.42
C THR A 141 -12.28 -0.27 -27.33
N SER A 142 -12.73 0.87 -26.80
CA SER A 142 -13.72 1.74 -27.48
C SER A 142 -13.37 3.23 -27.59
N GLY A 143 -12.18 3.66 -27.14
CA GLY A 143 -11.77 5.07 -27.12
C GLY A 143 -10.32 5.29 -27.57
N GLU A 144 -9.92 6.56 -27.76
CA GLU A 144 -8.59 6.95 -28.22
C GLU A 144 -7.56 6.72 -27.10
N GLY A 145 -7.12 5.47 -26.96
CA GLY A 145 -6.14 4.98 -25.99
C GLY A 145 -6.55 3.60 -25.46
N ASP A 146 -5.70 2.58 -25.67
CA ASP A 146 -5.85 1.24 -25.06
C ASP A 146 -5.29 1.26 -23.61
N ASP A 147 -5.42 2.38 -22.90
CA ASP A 147 -4.79 2.53 -21.58
C ASP A 147 -5.56 1.65 -20.57
N PRO A 148 -4.86 0.80 -19.78
CA PRO A 148 -5.50 -0.03 -18.79
C PRO A 148 -6.08 0.83 -17.65
N LEU A 149 -7.25 0.46 -17.15
CA LEU A 149 -7.93 1.09 -16.03
C LEU A 149 -8.22 0.08 -14.93
N VAL A 150 -8.38 0.57 -13.70
CA VAL A 150 -8.68 -0.27 -12.54
C VAL A 150 -10.19 -0.51 -12.47
N ALA A 151 -10.60 -1.78 -12.49
CA ALA A 151 -11.95 -2.20 -12.14
C ALA A 151 -12.04 -2.29 -10.63
N TRP A 152 -12.38 -1.18 -9.97
CA TRP A 152 -12.33 -1.10 -8.51
C TRP A 152 -13.53 -1.78 -7.86
N ALA A 153 -13.26 -2.44 -6.74
CA ALA A 153 -14.25 -3.00 -5.84
C ALA A 153 -13.86 -2.73 -4.36
N PRO A 154 -14.83 -2.71 -3.42
CA PRO A 154 -14.58 -2.32 -2.03
C PRO A 154 -13.49 -3.11 -1.30
N GLN A 155 -13.31 -4.39 -1.61
CA GLN A 155 -12.27 -5.22 -1.02
C GLN A 155 -10.84 -4.76 -1.35
N MET A 156 -10.65 -3.90 -2.36
CA MET A 156 -9.35 -3.32 -2.66
C MET A 156 -8.91 -2.25 -1.65
N ALA A 157 -9.80 -1.80 -0.76
CA ALA A 157 -9.53 -0.74 0.22
C ALA A 157 -8.55 -1.14 1.33
N PHE A 158 -8.25 -2.43 1.50
CA PHE A 158 -7.29 -2.92 2.49
C PHE A 158 -6.70 -4.29 2.06
N PRO A 159 -5.41 -4.56 2.29
CA PRO A 159 -4.82 -5.84 1.89
C PRO A 159 -5.43 -7.03 2.64
N GLY A 160 -5.69 -8.11 1.90
CA GLY A 160 -6.22 -9.37 2.45
C GLY A 160 -7.74 -9.40 2.66
N LEU A 161 -8.51 -8.40 2.21
CA LEU A 161 -9.97 -8.47 2.20
C LEU A 161 -10.48 -9.32 1.03
N GLY A 162 -11.41 -10.23 1.32
CA GLY A 162 -12.18 -10.97 0.31
C GLY A 162 -13.40 -10.20 -0.21
N GLU A 163 -14.03 -10.73 -1.27
CA GLU A 163 -15.25 -10.17 -1.85
C GLU A 163 -16.37 -10.09 -0.79
N GLY A 164 -16.84 -8.87 -0.53
CA GLY A 164 -17.91 -8.60 0.43
C GLY A 164 -17.51 -8.67 1.90
N GLU A 165 -16.23 -8.90 2.21
CA GLU A 165 -15.69 -8.76 3.56
C GLU A 165 -15.42 -7.29 3.87
N GLU A 166 -15.62 -6.91 5.13
CA GLU A 166 -15.31 -5.58 5.62
C GLU A 166 -14.27 -5.67 6.74
N LEU A 167 -13.48 -4.61 6.86
CA LEU A 167 -12.53 -4.50 7.95
C LEU A 167 -13.27 -4.17 9.26
N ARG A 168 -12.97 -4.92 10.31
CA ARG A 168 -13.50 -4.73 11.65
C ARG A 168 -12.39 -4.84 12.68
N ARG A 169 -12.54 -4.11 13.78
CA ARG A 169 -11.64 -4.27 14.94
C ARG A 169 -12.39 -4.58 16.22
N ARG A 170 -11.72 -5.30 17.11
CA ARG A 170 -12.16 -5.50 18.49
C ARG A 170 -10.99 -5.17 19.40
N THR A 171 -11.12 -4.07 20.14
CA THR A 171 -10.06 -3.53 20.99
C THR A 171 -10.49 -3.46 22.45
N ARG A 172 -9.50 -3.30 23.33
CA ARG A 172 -9.69 -3.11 24.76
C ARG A 172 -8.69 -2.07 25.26
N ALA A 173 -9.20 -1.10 26.02
CA ALA A 173 -8.37 -0.15 26.73
C ALA A 173 -7.52 -0.87 27.80
N PRO A 174 -6.24 -0.48 27.99
CA PRO A 174 -5.42 -1.02 29.05
C PRO A 174 -5.84 -0.44 30.41
N GLU A 175 -5.21 -0.90 31.48
CA GLU A 175 -5.35 -0.25 32.78
C GLU A 175 -4.77 1.18 32.70
N ARG A 176 -5.56 2.16 33.10
CA ARG A 176 -5.17 3.58 33.11
C ARG A 176 -4.14 3.82 34.22
N ALA A 177 -3.05 4.48 33.89
CA ALA A 177 -1.96 4.68 34.84
C ALA A 177 -2.37 5.51 36.08
N ALA A 178 -1.65 5.30 37.17
CA ALA A 178 -1.80 6.08 38.40
C ALA A 178 -1.10 7.45 38.28
N LEU A 179 -1.71 8.47 38.87
CA LEU A 179 -1.11 9.78 39.09
C LEU A 179 -0.51 9.82 40.49
N LEU A 180 0.80 10.01 40.56
CA LEU A 180 1.54 10.08 41.80
C LEU A 180 2.13 11.47 42.01
N ALA A 181 2.07 11.97 43.24
CA ALA A 181 2.86 13.12 43.65
C ALA A 181 4.35 12.75 43.71
N ARG A 182 5.21 13.76 43.82
CA ARG A 182 6.67 13.58 43.85
C ARG A 182 7.15 12.65 44.97
N ASP A 183 6.45 12.64 46.10
CA ASP A 183 6.75 11.80 47.26
C ASP A 183 6.12 10.40 47.19
N GLY A 184 5.40 10.09 46.09
CA GLY A 184 4.71 8.82 45.88
C GLY A 184 3.26 8.81 46.35
N THR A 185 2.75 9.89 46.95
CA THR A 185 1.34 9.97 47.38
C THR A 185 0.41 9.80 46.17
N VAL A 186 -0.61 8.96 46.30
CA VAL A 186 -1.55 8.68 45.21
C VAL A 186 -2.55 9.82 45.03
N LEU A 187 -2.47 10.49 43.88
CA LEU A 187 -3.41 11.54 43.47
C LEU A 187 -4.62 10.97 42.72
N ALA A 188 -4.43 9.90 41.95
CA ALA A 188 -5.51 9.14 41.33
C ALA A 188 -5.01 7.75 40.90
N GLU A 189 -5.74 6.68 41.23
CA GLU A 189 -5.46 5.32 40.75
C GLU A 189 -6.72 4.46 40.68
N GLY A 190 -6.59 3.27 40.09
CA GLY A 190 -7.65 2.27 39.98
C GLY A 190 -8.46 2.39 38.70
N GLU A 191 -9.53 1.58 38.63
CA GLU A 191 -10.43 1.51 37.49
C GLU A 191 -11.04 2.88 37.18
N PRO A 192 -11.23 3.24 35.90
CA PRO A 192 -11.73 4.56 35.52
C PRO A 192 -13.03 4.99 36.24
N SER A 193 -14.00 4.10 36.37
CA SER A 193 -15.26 4.42 37.07
C SER A 193 -15.14 4.53 38.59
N GLU A 194 -14.03 4.08 39.17
CA GLU A 194 -13.82 3.97 40.61
C GLU A 194 -12.49 4.61 41.07
N ARG A 195 -11.96 5.56 40.28
CA ARG A 195 -10.69 6.21 40.60
C ARG A 195 -10.72 6.85 41.99
N SER A 196 -9.64 6.64 42.74
CA SER A 196 -9.54 7.07 44.14
C SER A 196 -8.19 7.74 44.45
N SER A 197 -8.12 8.45 45.57
CA SER A 197 -6.91 9.13 46.05
C SER A 197 -6.73 8.96 47.56
N GLU A 198 -5.48 8.88 48.00
CA GLU A 198 -5.10 8.92 49.42
C GLU A 198 -5.42 10.26 50.10
N LEU A 199 -5.50 11.35 49.33
CA LEU A 199 -5.86 12.69 49.83
C LEU A 199 -7.38 12.95 49.77
N GLY A 200 -8.17 11.96 49.37
CA GLY A 200 -9.61 12.10 49.20
C GLY A 200 -9.98 13.22 48.23
N LEU A 201 -10.96 14.05 48.60
CA LEU A 201 -11.47 15.13 47.75
C LEU A 201 -10.45 16.26 47.50
N ASP A 202 -9.42 16.39 48.35
CA ASP A 202 -8.44 17.47 48.22
C ASP A 202 -7.58 17.30 46.95
N ALA A 203 -7.32 16.05 46.53
CA ALA A 203 -6.61 15.76 45.29
C ALA A 203 -7.42 16.10 44.03
N ALA A 204 -8.76 16.11 44.10
CA ALA A 204 -9.61 16.24 42.92
C ALA A 204 -9.38 17.54 42.14
N SER A 205 -9.01 18.63 42.83
CA SER A 205 -8.73 19.92 42.19
C SER A 205 -7.45 19.92 41.33
N VAL A 206 -6.51 19.02 41.62
CA VAL A 206 -5.24 18.88 40.91
C VAL A 206 -5.30 17.70 39.96
N ALA A 207 -5.65 16.51 40.46
CA ALA A 207 -5.80 15.30 39.66
C ALA A 207 -6.82 15.53 38.54
N GLY A 208 -7.95 16.17 38.84
CA GLY A 208 -9.04 16.39 37.89
C GLY A 208 -10.02 15.23 37.87
N THR A 209 -10.76 15.13 36.76
CA THR A 209 -11.88 14.22 36.58
C THR A 209 -11.75 13.48 35.27
N ILE A 210 -12.38 12.32 35.20
CA ILE A 210 -12.54 11.53 33.97
C ILE A 210 -14.02 11.26 33.73
N SER A 211 -14.40 11.05 32.48
CA SER A 211 -15.74 10.60 32.07
C SER A 211 -15.63 9.76 30.81
N PRO A 212 -16.66 8.98 30.45
CA PRO A 212 -16.77 8.49 29.08
C PRO A 212 -16.70 9.67 28.09
N ALA A 213 -16.27 9.40 26.86
CA ALA A 213 -16.34 10.37 25.77
C ALA A 213 -17.76 10.97 25.68
N ALA A 214 -17.83 12.30 25.64
CA ALA A 214 -19.10 13.02 25.71
C ALA A 214 -19.54 13.53 24.33
N THR A 215 -18.59 13.72 23.40
CA THR A 215 -18.84 14.16 22.04
C THR A 215 -18.44 13.08 21.03
N GLU A 216 -19.05 13.13 19.85
CA GLU A 216 -18.69 12.29 18.70
C GLU A 216 -17.21 12.49 18.32
N GLU A 217 -16.72 13.74 18.29
CA GLU A 217 -15.31 14.06 18.05
C GLU A 217 -14.35 13.37 19.06
N GLU A 218 -14.73 13.28 20.34
CA GLU A 218 -13.92 12.57 21.35
C GLU A 218 -13.94 11.05 21.10
N SER A 219 -15.10 10.49 20.76
CA SER A 219 -15.25 9.08 20.40
C SER A 219 -14.45 8.73 19.15
N ASP A 220 -14.54 9.53 18.10
CA ASP A 220 -13.79 9.36 16.85
C ASP A 220 -12.29 9.45 17.09
N SER A 221 -11.85 10.39 17.94
CA SER A 221 -10.44 10.52 18.33
C SER A 221 -9.94 9.31 19.13
N LEU A 222 -10.78 8.69 19.97
CA LEU A 222 -10.45 7.43 20.64
C LEU A 222 -10.36 6.29 19.64
N PHE A 223 -11.36 6.18 18.78
CA PHE A 223 -11.44 5.16 17.74
C PHE A 223 -10.21 5.23 16.85
N ALA A 224 -9.84 6.39 16.31
CA ALA A 224 -8.65 6.58 15.47
C ALA A 224 -7.34 6.12 16.15
N ARG A 225 -7.24 6.23 17.48
CA ARG A 225 -6.10 5.75 18.29
C ARG A 225 -6.22 4.28 18.72
N GLY A 226 -7.24 3.58 18.24
CA GLY A 226 -7.49 2.16 18.51
C GLY A 226 -8.19 1.86 19.83
N PHE A 227 -8.66 2.87 20.56
CA PHE A 227 -9.43 2.68 21.79
C PHE A 227 -10.91 2.38 21.47
N PRO A 228 -11.61 1.62 22.34
CA PRO A 228 -13.06 1.61 22.34
C PRO A 228 -13.62 3.02 22.52
N GLU A 229 -14.69 3.36 21.80
CA GLU A 229 -15.31 4.69 21.82
C GLU A 229 -15.88 5.08 23.19
N ASP A 230 -16.24 4.09 24.01
CA ASP A 230 -16.74 4.29 25.38
C ASP A 230 -15.64 4.41 26.43
N THR A 231 -14.36 4.46 26.01
CA THR A 231 -13.22 4.61 26.91
C THR A 231 -13.30 5.93 27.69
N PHE A 232 -13.00 5.87 28.99
CA PHE A 232 -12.94 7.06 29.83
C PHE A 232 -11.73 7.93 29.50
N VAL A 233 -11.97 9.23 29.40
CA VAL A 233 -10.96 10.26 29.12
C VAL A 233 -10.92 11.31 30.23
N GLY A 234 -9.75 11.89 30.43
CA GLY A 234 -9.49 13.03 31.30
C GLY A 234 -10.18 14.28 30.79
N THR A 235 -11.09 14.82 31.60
CA THR A 235 -11.86 16.04 31.28
C THR A 235 -11.26 17.30 31.90
N THR A 236 -10.58 17.17 33.02
CA THR A 236 -9.95 18.30 33.75
C THR A 236 -8.64 17.90 34.42
N GLY A 237 -7.92 18.88 34.96
CA GLY A 237 -6.73 18.67 35.79
C GLY A 237 -5.61 17.89 35.09
N LEU A 238 -4.84 17.16 35.88
CA LEU A 238 -3.75 16.31 35.39
C LEU A 238 -4.25 15.12 34.56
N GLU A 239 -5.43 14.59 34.86
CA GLU A 239 -6.07 13.52 34.07
C GLU A 239 -6.21 13.93 32.60
N ARG A 240 -6.62 15.17 32.32
CA ARG A 240 -6.70 15.71 30.95
C ARG A 240 -5.33 16.07 30.37
N ILE A 241 -4.47 16.70 31.18
CA ILE A 241 -3.16 17.19 30.70
C ILE A 241 -2.27 16.03 30.25
N PHE A 242 -2.31 14.90 30.97
CA PHE A 242 -1.52 13.71 30.69
C PHE A 242 -2.38 12.59 30.10
N GLU A 243 -3.45 12.92 29.36
CA GLU A 243 -4.39 11.92 28.86
C GLU A 243 -3.70 10.82 28.05
N LEU A 244 -2.79 11.19 27.15
CA LEU A 244 -2.08 10.24 26.29
C LEU A 244 -1.17 9.30 27.08
N GLU A 245 -0.48 9.82 28.10
CA GLU A 245 0.39 9.02 28.95
C GLU A 245 -0.41 8.11 29.89
N LEU A 246 -1.54 8.61 30.41
CA LEU A 246 -2.37 7.87 31.36
C LEU A 246 -3.21 6.78 30.70
N ALA A 247 -3.75 7.05 29.51
CA ALA A 247 -4.56 6.10 28.75
C ALA A 247 -3.78 4.86 28.30
N GLY A 248 -2.46 4.97 28.13
CA GLY A 248 -1.62 3.88 27.70
C GLY A 248 -1.82 3.52 26.22
N ARG A 249 -1.65 2.23 25.88
CA ARG A 249 -1.88 1.72 24.52
C ARG A 249 -2.93 0.61 24.55
N PRO A 250 -3.97 0.67 23.70
CA PRO A 250 -4.96 -0.38 23.62
C PRO A 250 -4.37 -1.60 22.93
N GLY A 251 -4.98 -2.76 23.20
CA GLY A 251 -4.70 -4.00 22.49
C GLY A 251 -5.96 -4.52 21.83
N GLY A 252 -5.82 -5.39 20.83
CA GLY A 252 -6.98 -5.94 20.15
C GLY A 252 -6.64 -6.88 18.99
N VAL A 253 -7.68 -7.17 18.21
CA VAL A 253 -7.59 -7.93 16.95
C VAL A 253 -8.25 -7.13 15.83
N LEU A 254 -7.63 -7.21 14.65
CA LEU A 254 -8.17 -6.75 13.37
C LEU A 254 -8.71 -7.97 12.61
N LEU A 255 -9.87 -7.85 11.99
CA LEU A 255 -10.64 -8.94 11.38
C LEU A 255 -11.13 -8.50 9.99
N ALA A 256 -11.16 -9.43 9.06
CA ALA A 256 -11.94 -9.36 7.83
C ALA A 256 -13.17 -10.26 8.03
N GLU A 257 -14.39 -9.70 7.97
CA GLU A 257 -15.65 -10.45 8.19
C GLU A 257 -16.84 -9.93 7.37
#